data_AF-A0A498ENL1-F1
#
_entry.id   AF-A0A498ENL1-F1
#
_cell.length_a   1.000
_cell.length_b   1.000
_cell.length_c   1.000
_cell.angle_alpha   90.00
_cell.angle_beta   90.00
_cell.angle_gamma   90.00
#
_symmetry.space_group_name_H-M   'P 1'
#
loop_
_entity.id
_entity.type
_entity.pdbx_description
1 polymer ?
#
loop_
_entity_poly.entity_id
_entity_poly.type
_entity_poly.pdbx_seq_one_letter_code
_entity_poly.pdbx_strand_id
1 'polypeptide(L)'
;MDFDGLSARTASVADRAAAVAARAPEPTTVARVGLGAMVFAAGVHKLLDPLSWSAYVVPWLAPLFVVSPVTFVLANGVLEVGFGAAIVADRYTALASAVAAVSLSTTCLYLAVVFVVEGGLFGDVLARDIGLAGLAWAVLIDSLRRPTRTP
;
A
#
# COMPACT_ATOMS: atom_id res chain seq x y z
N MET A 1 -8.00 29.18 34.29
CA MET A 1 -7.59 28.10 33.36
C MET A 1 -6.12 27.86 33.57
N ASP A 2 -5.73 26.65 33.98
CA ASP A 2 -4.35 26.29 34.33
C ASP A 2 -3.60 25.84 33.07
N PHE A 3 -2.99 26.82 32.39
CA PHE A 3 -2.25 26.61 31.15
C PHE A 3 -0.87 26.00 31.37
N ASP A 4 -0.28 26.20 32.56
CA ASP A 4 1.06 25.73 32.91
C ASP A 4 1.07 24.21 33.17
N GLY A 5 0.05 23.69 33.85
CA GLY A 5 -0.14 22.26 34.05
C GLY A 5 -0.39 21.49 32.75
N LEU A 6 -1.05 22.11 31.76
CA LEU A 6 -1.27 21.54 30.44
C LEU A 6 0.05 21.50 29.63
N SER A 7 0.82 22.58 29.66
CA SER A 7 2.12 22.71 28.98
C SER A 7 3.14 21.69 29.50
N ALA A 8 3.26 21.53 30.82
CA ALA A 8 4.15 20.55 31.44
C ALA A 8 3.78 19.10 31.09
N ARG A 9 2.47 18.79 31.00
CA ARG A 9 1.99 17.48 30.55
C ARG A 9 2.29 17.25 29.07
N THR A 10 2.10 18.25 28.21
CA THR A 10 2.44 18.13 26.77
C THR A 10 3.94 17.93 26.55
N ALA A 11 4.80 18.64 27.28
CA ALA A 11 6.25 18.45 27.23
C ALA A 11 6.65 17.03 27.68
N SER A 12 6.10 16.56 28.80
CA SER A 12 6.35 15.20 29.29
C SER A 12 5.89 14.11 28.31
N VAL A 13 4.76 14.31 27.61
CA VAL A 13 4.27 13.38 26.58
C VAL A 13 5.18 13.42 25.35
N ALA A 14 5.63 14.59 24.91
CA ALA A 14 6.55 14.74 23.80
C ALA A 14 7.90 14.07 24.08
N ASP A 15 8.47 14.25 25.27
CA ASP A 15 9.74 13.63 25.67
C ASP A 15 9.64 12.09 25.71
N ARG A 16 8.51 11.57 26.20
CA ARG A 16 8.23 10.13 26.19
C ARG A 16 8.07 9.59 24.77
N ALA A 17 7.36 10.32 23.89
CA ALA A 17 7.22 9.94 22.48
C ALA A 17 8.58 9.93 21.77
N ALA A 18 9.44 10.91 22.04
CA ALA A 18 10.80 10.98 21.49
C ALA A 18 11.67 9.81 21.98
N ALA A 19 11.59 9.46 23.26
CA ALA A 19 12.33 8.31 23.81
C ALA A 19 11.89 6.97 23.21
N VAL A 20 10.59 6.82 22.89
CA VAL A 20 10.08 5.63 22.17
C VAL A 20 10.53 5.64 20.72
N ALA A 21 10.43 6.78 20.02
CA ALA A 21 10.86 6.92 18.64
C ALA A 21 12.36 6.61 18.46
N ALA A 22 13.20 7.00 19.42
CA ALA A 22 14.63 6.69 19.42
C ALA A 22 14.96 5.19 19.50
N ARG A 23 13.99 4.33 19.88
CA ARG A 23 14.13 2.87 19.93
C ARG A 23 13.40 2.16 18.79
N ALA A 24 12.68 2.90 17.96
CA ALA A 24 11.93 2.33 16.85
C ALA A 24 12.85 2.00 15.67
N PRO A 25 12.48 1.04 14.81
CA PRO A 25 13.14 0.86 13.52
C PRO A 25 13.08 2.15 12.70
N GLU A 26 14.02 2.32 11.78
CA GLU A 26 14.00 3.40 10.80
C GLU A 26 12.60 3.51 10.14
N PRO A 27 12.03 4.72 10.00
CA PRO A 27 10.70 4.91 9.41
C PRO A 27 10.56 4.24 8.04
N THR A 28 11.64 4.21 7.25
CA THR A 28 11.70 3.54 5.94
C THR A 28 11.57 2.02 6.06
N THR A 29 12.09 1.42 7.13
CA THR A 29 11.91 0.00 7.42
C THR A 29 10.46 -0.31 7.78
N VAL A 30 9.84 0.52 8.62
CA VAL A 30 8.42 0.39 8.97
C VAL A 30 7.54 0.53 7.73
N ALA A 31 7.80 1.55 6.91
CA ALA A 31 7.09 1.79 5.65
C ALA A 31 7.21 0.61 4.68
N ARG A 32 8.44 0.12 4.46
CA ARG A 32 8.70 -1.02 3.59
C ARG A 32 7.99 -2.29 4.07
N VAL A 33 8.13 -2.64 5.33
CA VAL A 33 7.50 -3.85 5.89
C VAL A 33 5.97 -3.71 5.86
N GLY A 34 5.42 -2.55 6.21
CA GLY A 34 3.99 -2.29 6.14
C GLY A 34 3.44 -2.41 4.73
N LEU A 35 4.10 -1.81 3.74
CA LEU A 35 3.75 -1.95 2.32
C LEU A 35 3.82 -3.40 1.87
N GLY A 36 4.94 -4.08 2.12
CA GLY A 36 5.16 -5.46 1.67
C GLY A 36 4.16 -6.43 2.31
N ALA A 37 3.90 -6.29 3.60
CA ALA A 37 2.91 -7.10 4.32
C ALA A 37 1.49 -6.87 3.79
N MET A 38 1.12 -5.61 3.51
CA MET A 38 -0.16 -5.27 2.89
C MET A 38 -0.30 -5.92 1.51
N VAL A 39 0.69 -5.75 0.62
CA VAL A 39 0.67 -6.35 -0.73
C VAL A 39 0.59 -7.87 -0.65
N PHE A 40 1.39 -8.49 0.23
CA PHE A 40 1.37 -9.93 0.45
C PHE A 40 -0.01 -10.42 0.92
N ALA A 41 -0.58 -9.77 1.94
CA ALA A 41 -1.89 -10.13 2.48
C ALA A 41 -3.01 -9.94 1.46
N ALA A 42 -2.96 -8.86 0.66
CA ALA A 42 -3.89 -8.64 -0.44
C ALA A 42 -3.82 -9.78 -1.47
N GLY A 43 -2.60 -10.20 -1.84
CA GLY A 43 -2.38 -11.31 -2.75
C GLY A 43 -2.93 -12.63 -2.20
N VAL A 44 -2.63 -12.97 -0.94
CA VAL A 44 -3.19 -14.15 -0.28
C VAL A 44 -4.72 -14.10 -0.26
N HIS A 45 -5.31 -12.96 0.09
CA HIS A 45 -6.76 -12.81 0.12
C HIS A 45 -7.39 -12.98 -1.27
N LYS A 46 -6.76 -12.46 -2.34
CA LYS A 46 -7.20 -12.69 -3.74
C LYS A 46 -7.20 -14.17 -4.12
N LEU A 47 -6.27 -14.95 -3.59
CA LEU A 47 -6.19 -16.40 -3.86
C LEU A 47 -7.22 -17.20 -3.06
N LEU A 48 -7.57 -16.75 -1.85
CA LEU A 48 -8.55 -17.41 -0.98
C LEU A 48 -10.00 -17.04 -1.31
N ASP A 49 -10.23 -15.78 -1.68
CA ASP A 49 -11.55 -15.25 -2.03
C ASP A 49 -11.46 -14.31 -3.25
N PRO A 50 -11.30 -14.84 -4.47
CA PRO A 50 -11.17 -14.01 -5.67
C PRO A 50 -12.46 -13.26 -6.03
N LEU A 51 -13.62 -13.72 -5.54
CA LEU A 51 -14.91 -13.13 -5.90
C LEU A 51 -15.07 -11.73 -5.29
N SER A 52 -14.67 -11.54 -4.03
CA SER A 52 -14.72 -10.21 -3.37
C SER A 52 -13.90 -9.15 -4.09
N TRP A 53 -12.80 -9.54 -4.74
CA TRP A 53 -11.98 -8.62 -5.53
C TRP A 53 -12.50 -8.43 -6.95
N SER A 54 -13.03 -9.49 -7.56
CA SER A 54 -13.63 -9.38 -8.91
C SER A 54 -14.87 -8.48 -8.92
N ALA A 55 -15.54 -8.32 -7.76
CA ALA A 55 -16.66 -7.42 -7.57
C ALA A 55 -16.30 -5.93 -7.77
N TYR A 56 -15.02 -5.57 -7.72
CA TYR A 56 -14.56 -4.23 -8.08
C TYR A 56 -14.56 -3.97 -9.58
N VAL A 57 -14.72 -4.99 -10.44
CA VAL A 57 -14.80 -4.82 -11.89
C VAL A 57 -16.24 -4.48 -12.28
N VAL A 58 -16.45 -3.22 -12.64
CA VAL A 58 -17.76 -2.72 -13.07
C VAL A 58 -18.17 -3.27 -14.44
N PRO A 59 -19.48 -3.36 -14.75
CA PRO A 59 -19.97 -4.06 -15.95
C PRO A 59 -19.42 -3.54 -17.28
N TRP A 60 -19.19 -2.24 -17.40
CA TRP A 60 -18.64 -1.65 -18.64
C TRP A 60 -17.14 -1.91 -18.83
N LEU A 61 -16.41 -2.24 -17.76
CA LEU A 61 -15.00 -2.58 -17.83
C LEU A 61 -14.79 -4.05 -18.18
N ALA A 62 -15.68 -4.95 -17.73
CA ALA A 62 -15.54 -6.39 -17.92
C ALA A 62 -15.28 -6.84 -19.38
N PRO A 63 -15.92 -6.27 -20.42
CA PRO A 63 -15.67 -6.65 -21.82
C PRO A 63 -14.28 -6.29 -22.34
N LEU A 64 -13.55 -5.39 -21.67
CA LEU A 64 -12.21 -4.96 -22.09
C LEU A 64 -11.12 -5.95 -21.64
N PHE A 65 -11.45 -6.91 -20.78
CA PHE A 65 -10.48 -7.88 -20.30
C PHE A 65 -10.30 -9.03 -21.31
N VAL A 66 -9.05 -9.41 -21.55
CA VAL A 66 -8.71 -10.58 -22.39
C VAL A 66 -9.05 -11.91 -21.69
N VAL A 67 -9.12 -11.89 -20.36
CA VAL A 67 -9.45 -13.04 -19.50
C VAL A 67 -10.60 -12.68 -18.56
N SER A 68 -11.22 -13.66 -17.90
CA SER A 68 -12.27 -13.35 -16.92
C SER A 68 -11.74 -12.48 -15.76
N PRO A 69 -12.57 -11.64 -15.13
CA PRO A 69 -12.18 -10.87 -13.94
C PRO A 69 -11.57 -11.73 -12.83
N VAL A 70 -12.13 -12.92 -12.59
CA VAL A 70 -11.61 -13.87 -11.60
C VAL A 70 -10.22 -14.38 -11.97
N THR A 71 -9.99 -14.73 -13.24
CA THR A 71 -8.67 -15.15 -13.73
C THR A 71 -7.64 -14.05 -13.54
N PHE A 72 -8.01 -12.80 -13.86
CA PHE A 72 -7.13 -11.64 -13.65
C PHE A 72 -6.79 -11.46 -12.17
N VAL A 73 -7.79 -11.53 -11.28
CA VAL A 73 -7.60 -11.41 -9.83
C VAL A 73 -6.66 -12.49 -9.30
N LEU A 74 -6.82 -13.74 -9.72
CA LEU A 74 -5.95 -14.85 -9.31
C LEU A 74 -4.50 -14.66 -9.78
N ALA A 75 -4.31 -14.29 -11.05
CA ALA A 75 -2.98 -14.03 -11.60
C ALA A 75 -2.29 -12.87 -10.83
N ASN A 76 -3.03 -11.79 -10.59
CA ASN A 76 -2.54 -10.67 -9.80
C ASN A 76 -2.24 -11.09 -8.34
N GLY A 77 -3.05 -11.97 -7.74
CA GLY A 77 -2.84 -12.51 -6.40
C GLY A 77 -1.51 -13.24 -6.25
N VAL A 78 -1.14 -14.09 -7.23
CA VAL A 78 0.17 -14.78 -7.23
C VAL A 78 1.32 -13.77 -7.30
N LEU A 79 1.20 -12.76 -8.16
CA LEU A 79 2.21 -11.71 -8.30
C LEU A 79 2.36 -10.89 -7.02
N GLU A 80 1.25 -10.50 -6.40
CA GLU A 80 1.23 -9.74 -5.14
C GLU A 80 1.85 -10.52 -3.97
N VAL A 81 1.61 -11.83 -3.88
CA VAL A 81 2.31 -12.69 -2.90
C VAL A 81 3.82 -12.63 -3.13
N GLY A 82 4.27 -12.78 -4.38
CA GLY A 82 5.69 -12.71 -4.73
C GLY A 82 6.34 -11.36 -4.41
N PHE A 83 5.73 -10.26 -4.90
CA PHE A 83 6.25 -8.90 -4.68
C PHE A 83 6.17 -8.48 -3.22
N GLY A 84 5.08 -8.80 -2.52
CA GLY A 84 4.93 -8.51 -1.10
C GLY A 84 5.99 -9.20 -0.26
N ALA A 85 6.22 -10.50 -0.51
CA ALA A 85 7.29 -11.25 0.16
C ALA A 85 8.68 -10.69 -0.14
N ALA A 86 8.94 -10.32 -1.40
CA ALA A 86 10.20 -9.70 -1.82
C ALA A 86 10.44 -8.37 -1.09
N ILE A 87 9.43 -7.50 -1.01
CA ILE A 87 9.50 -6.23 -0.26
C ILE A 87 9.77 -6.49 1.23
N VAL A 88 9.05 -7.42 1.87
CA VAL A 88 9.24 -7.74 3.31
C VAL A 88 10.64 -8.28 3.58
N ALA A 89 11.14 -9.16 2.72
CA ALA A 89 12.48 -9.74 2.82
C ALA A 89 13.61 -8.76 2.45
N ASP A 90 13.28 -7.53 2.03
CA ASP A 90 14.20 -6.53 1.49
C ASP A 90 15.04 -7.06 0.31
N ARG A 91 14.39 -7.86 -0.55
CA ARG A 91 14.98 -8.44 -1.77
C ARG A 91 14.25 -7.88 -2.97
N TYR A 92 15.00 -7.34 -3.94
CA TYR A 92 14.44 -6.72 -5.14
C TYR A 92 13.43 -5.58 -4.81
N THR A 93 13.60 -4.91 -3.67
CA THR A 93 12.67 -3.90 -3.15
C THR A 93 12.36 -2.81 -4.16
N ALA A 94 13.36 -2.33 -4.92
CA ALA A 94 13.15 -1.31 -5.95
C ALA A 94 12.19 -1.77 -7.05
N LEU A 95 12.41 -2.96 -7.62
CA LEU A 95 11.54 -3.50 -8.66
C LEU A 95 10.13 -3.79 -8.10
N ALA A 96 10.05 -4.48 -6.96
CA ALA A 96 8.78 -4.87 -6.37
C ALA A 96 7.93 -3.65 -5.93
N SER A 97 8.57 -2.64 -5.32
CA SER A 97 7.88 -1.39 -4.95
C SER A 97 7.53 -0.54 -6.17
N ALA A 98 8.30 -0.59 -7.27
CA ALA A 98 7.91 0.06 -8.52
C ALA A 98 6.62 -0.55 -9.09
N VAL A 99 6.53 -1.88 -9.13
CA VAL A 99 5.31 -2.57 -9.57
C VAL A 99 4.13 -2.20 -8.67
N ALA A 100 4.31 -2.22 -7.35
CA ALA A 100 3.27 -1.82 -6.40
C ALA A 100 2.84 -0.36 -6.59
N ALA A 101 3.79 0.57 -6.76
CA ALA A 101 3.51 1.99 -6.92
C ALA A 101 2.72 2.27 -8.20
N VAL A 102 3.11 1.65 -9.32
CA VAL A 102 2.38 1.77 -10.59
C VAL A 102 0.99 1.13 -10.47
N SER A 103 0.91 -0.11 -9.97
CA SER A 103 -0.35 -0.84 -9.83
C SER A 103 -1.37 -0.10 -8.96
N LEU A 104 -0.94 0.40 -7.78
CA LEU A 104 -1.81 1.18 -6.89
C LEU A 104 -2.20 2.52 -7.52
N SER A 105 -1.29 3.19 -8.23
CA SER A 105 -1.62 4.44 -8.92
C SER A 105 -2.66 4.21 -10.02
N THR A 106 -2.51 3.16 -10.83
CA THR A 106 -3.49 2.76 -11.83
C THR A 106 -4.83 2.39 -11.20
N THR A 107 -4.81 1.68 -10.07
CA THR A 107 -6.02 1.33 -9.30
C THR A 107 -6.73 2.59 -8.80
N CYS A 108 -6.00 3.57 -8.25
CA CYS A 108 -6.56 4.85 -7.83
C CYS A 108 -7.20 5.61 -9.00
N LEU A 109 -6.55 5.64 -10.17
CA LEU A 109 -7.11 6.27 -11.37
C LEU A 109 -8.41 5.58 -11.81
N TYR A 110 -8.42 4.25 -11.84
CA TYR A 110 -9.61 3.47 -12.15
C TYR A 110 -10.75 3.76 -11.15
N LEU A 111 -10.47 3.68 -9.84
CA LEU A 111 -11.46 3.94 -8.81
C LEU A 111 -11.96 5.38 -8.83
N ALA A 112 -11.13 6.36 -9.19
CA ALA A 112 -11.57 7.74 -9.38
C ALA A 112 -12.57 7.87 -10.55
N VAL A 113 -12.33 7.18 -11.67
CA VAL A 113 -13.30 7.14 -12.78
C VAL A 113 -14.60 6.49 -12.34
N VAL A 114 -14.53 5.34 -11.66
CA VAL A 114 -15.71 4.65 -11.12
C VAL A 114 -16.47 5.54 -10.15
N PHE A 115 -15.78 6.21 -9.21
CA PHE A 115 -16.39 7.11 -8.25
C PHE A 115 -17.19 8.22 -8.94
N VAL A 116 -16.65 8.81 -10.01
CA VAL A 116 -17.33 9.89 -10.75
C VAL A 116 -18.51 9.37 -11.56
N VAL A 117 -18.35 8.24 -12.25
CA VAL A 117 -19.35 7.73 -13.20
C VAL A 117 -20.47 6.93 -12.52
N GLU A 118 -20.17 6.22 -11.44
CA GLU A 118 -21.10 5.35 -10.71
C GLU A 118 -21.64 5.99 -9.42
N GLY A 119 -21.69 7.33 -9.36
CA GLY A 119 -22.35 8.06 -8.26
C GLY A 119 -21.71 7.91 -6.89
N GLY A 120 -20.38 7.80 -6.82
CA GLY A 120 -19.60 7.73 -5.58
C GLY A 120 -19.18 6.32 -5.15
N LEU A 121 -19.39 5.31 -6.00
CA LEU A 121 -19.03 3.92 -5.72
C LEU A 121 -17.52 3.78 -5.36
N PHE A 122 -17.22 2.96 -4.35
CA PHE A 122 -15.87 2.65 -3.86
C PHE A 122 -15.04 3.83 -3.32
N GLY A 123 -15.68 4.93 -2.92
CA GLY A 123 -14.95 6.11 -2.41
C GLY A 123 -14.08 5.84 -1.17
N ASP A 124 -14.49 4.90 -0.31
CA ASP A 124 -13.73 4.43 0.85
C ASP A 124 -12.45 3.70 0.44
N VAL A 125 -12.55 2.82 -0.57
CA VAL A 125 -11.42 2.09 -1.13
C VAL A 125 -10.44 3.04 -1.80
N LEU A 126 -10.93 4.01 -2.58
CA LEU A 126 -10.10 5.03 -3.23
C LEU A 126 -9.31 5.85 -2.19
N ALA A 127 -9.97 6.31 -1.13
CA ALA A 127 -9.33 7.12 -0.08
C ALA A 127 -8.17 6.35 0.59
N ARG A 128 -8.37 5.07 0.89
CA ARG A 128 -7.33 4.19 1.43
C ARG A 128 -6.18 4.02 0.44
N ASP A 129 -6.49 3.70 -0.81
CA ASP A 129 -5.49 3.34 -1.81
C ASP A 129 -4.62 4.53 -2.24
N ILE A 130 -5.11 5.77 -2.13
CA ILE A 130 -4.27 6.98 -2.30
C ILE A 130 -3.12 6.98 -1.28
N GLY A 131 -3.41 6.66 -0.01
CA GLY A 131 -2.39 6.55 1.04
C GLY A 131 -1.40 5.42 0.76
N LEU A 132 -1.89 4.27 0.30
CA LEU A 132 -1.05 3.11 -0.05
C LEU A 132 -0.16 3.39 -1.27
N ALA A 133 -0.69 4.08 -2.29
CA ALA A 133 0.07 4.50 -3.46
C ALA A 133 1.21 5.45 -3.06
N GLY A 134 0.92 6.43 -2.20
CA GLY A 134 1.94 7.33 -1.64
C GLY A 134 3.02 6.57 -0.86
N LEU A 135 2.63 5.61 -0.04
CA LEU A 135 3.56 4.74 0.69
C LEU A 135 4.44 3.91 -0.26
N ALA A 136 3.86 3.36 -1.33
CA ALA A 136 4.59 2.62 -2.35
C ALA A 136 5.64 3.48 -3.06
N TRP A 137 5.27 4.70 -3.45
CA TRP A 137 6.22 5.67 -4.03
C TRP A 137 7.32 6.06 -3.04
N ALA A 138 6.99 6.26 -1.76
CA ALA A 138 7.99 6.58 -0.74
C ALA A 138 9.03 5.45 -0.58
N VAL A 139 8.58 4.19 -0.52
CA VAL A 139 9.48 3.01 -0.45
C VAL A 139 10.31 2.88 -1.72
N LEU A 140 9.73 3.10 -2.90
CA LEU A 140 10.46 3.09 -4.17
C LEU A 140 11.57 4.14 -4.19
N ILE A 141 11.23 5.40 -3.89
CA ILE A 141 12.19 6.52 -3.90
C ILE A 141 13.32 6.26 -2.91
N ASP A 142 13.02 5.78 -1.70
CA ASP A 142 14.05 5.40 -0.73
C ASP A 142 14.96 4.29 -1.28
N SER A 143 14.37 3.23 -1.85
CA SER A 143 15.12 2.08 -2.37
C SER A 143 16.06 2.46 -3.53
N LEU A 144 15.66 3.43 -4.37
CA LEU A 144 16.48 3.94 -5.48
C LEU A 144 17.62 4.85 -5.03
N ARG A 145 17.47 5.50 -3.86
CA ARG A 145 18.51 6.36 -3.27
C ARG A 145 19.58 5.57 -2.53
N ARG A 146 19.29 4.33 -2.12
CA ARG A 146 20.30 3.47 -1.49
C ARG A 146 21.34 3.08 -2.53
N PRO A 147 22.65 3.35 -2.29
CA PRO A 147 23.70 2.80 -3.13
C PRO A 147 23.51 1.29 -3.20
N THR A 148 23.46 0.72 -4.40
CA THR A 148 23.52 -0.74 -4.57
C THR A 148 24.76 -1.22 -3.84
N ARG A 149 24.57 -1.84 -2.66
CA ARG A 149 25.62 -2.63 -2.04
C ARG A 149 25.88 -3.77 -3.03
N THR A 150 26.91 -3.61 -3.83
CA THR A 150 27.51 -4.73 -4.55
C THR A 150 27.83 -5.80 -3.52
N PRO A 151 27.45 -7.06 -3.77
CA PRO A 151 27.74 -8.17 -2.87
C PRO A 151 29.24 -8.38 -2.66
#